data_AF-A0A1M5LWP3-F1
#
_entry.id   AF-A0A1M5LWP3-F1
#
_cell.length_a   1.000
_cell.length_b   1.000
_cell.length_c   1.000
_cell.angle_alpha   90.00
_cell.angle_beta   90.00
_cell.angle_gamma   90.00
#
_symmetry.space_group_name_H-M   'P 1'
#
loop_
_entity.id
_entity.type
_entity.pdbx_description
1 polymer ?
#
loop_
_entity_poly.entity_id
_entity_poly.type
_entity_poly.pdbx_seq_one_letter_code
_entity_poly.pdbx_strand_id
1 'polypeptide(L)'
;MTLVVGYADGDIGFMVGDTLLSHEHFQLPDDVGPVNGEFHSLKVQVLSGTVAVAYAGKFQEAYGAICEMKAALSENRDIDPVEWIANREGLDGCEFLALLNGQTKQLFRITDGKVLECRRAYIGLQSDYQRYTELRQPYAGPPVRLDAGVEIAVTESEKEFDIVSNAMEALSRDTVGKKAVTVGAISGCVIRVVDARISKQLEYMQAVEASHFPWEPEGGFTLLASNTETRGVGIYFRSGRRGFIMPVCSEVPCIPSRAGDLDAFIAEGRDKFGMELVGGKWQTEPVA
;
A
#
# COMPACT_ATOMS: atom_id res chain seq x y z
N MET A 1 2.44 9.31 10.46
CA MET A 1 2.68 9.77 9.07
C MET A 1 1.58 9.19 8.21
N THR A 2 0.93 9.92 7.30
CA THR A 2 0.11 9.25 6.28
C THR A 2 0.12 10.16 5.08
N LEU A 3 0.72 9.69 3.99
CA LEU A 3 0.67 10.35 2.71
C LEU A 3 0.29 9.31 1.67
N VAL A 4 -0.81 9.56 0.97
CA VAL A 4 -1.17 8.78 -0.22
C VAL A 4 -1.25 9.72 -1.41
N VAL A 5 -0.59 9.33 -2.49
CA VAL A 5 -0.59 10.03 -3.78
C VAL A 5 -1.29 9.14 -4.80
N GLY A 6 -2.31 9.68 -5.46
CA GLY A 6 -3.04 9.02 -6.54
C GLY A 6 -2.76 9.68 -7.89
N TYR A 7 -2.85 8.87 -8.94
CA TYR A 7 -2.82 9.31 -10.32
C TYR A 7 -3.78 8.47 -11.15
N ALA A 8 -4.49 9.09 -12.08
CA ALA A 8 -5.27 8.37 -13.09
C ALA A 8 -5.27 9.15 -14.40
N ASP A 9 -5.10 8.40 -15.49
CA ASP A 9 -5.26 8.89 -16.86
C ASP A 9 -5.83 7.74 -17.73
N GLY A 10 -6.04 7.98 -19.03
CA GLY A 10 -6.56 6.95 -19.94
C GLY A 10 -5.69 5.67 -20.00
N ASP A 11 -4.40 5.80 -19.72
CA ASP A 11 -3.43 4.70 -19.76
C ASP A 11 -3.40 3.90 -18.44
N ILE A 12 -2.93 4.52 -17.34
CA ILE A 12 -2.74 3.89 -16.03
C ILE A 12 -3.57 4.58 -14.94
N GLY A 13 -3.95 3.82 -13.91
CA GLY A 13 -4.49 4.30 -12.64
C GLY A 13 -3.73 3.68 -11.47
N PHE A 14 -3.22 4.50 -10.55
CA PHE A 14 -2.50 4.00 -9.38
C PHE A 14 -2.66 4.87 -8.13
N MET A 15 -2.38 4.26 -6.99
CA MET A 15 -2.18 4.93 -5.71
C MET A 15 -0.93 4.39 -5.03
N VAL A 16 -0.13 5.29 -4.48
CA VAL A 16 1.08 4.97 -3.72
C VAL A 16 0.96 5.61 -2.35
N GLY A 17 1.12 4.82 -1.29
CA GLY A 17 1.04 5.30 0.08
C GLY A 17 2.10 4.67 0.96
N ASP A 18 2.46 5.35 2.05
CA ASP A 18 3.28 4.76 3.09
C ASP A 18 2.53 3.60 3.79
N THR A 19 3.23 2.50 4.11
CA THR A 19 2.69 1.62 5.15
C THR A 19 2.94 2.31 6.47
N LEU A 20 1.87 2.58 7.19
CA LEU A 20 1.92 3.26 8.48
C LEU A 20 2.45 2.35 9.59
N LEU A 21 3.49 1.54 9.34
CA LEU A 21 4.23 0.85 10.38
C LEU A 21 5.21 1.86 11.01
N SER A 22 4.67 2.86 11.72
CA SER A 22 5.48 3.83 12.45
C SER A 22 6.13 3.22 13.70
N HIS A 23 7.38 3.62 13.91
CA HIS A 23 8.28 3.18 14.97
C HIS A 23 8.30 4.18 16.10
N GLU A 24 7.22 4.31 16.84
CA GLU A 24 7.28 5.01 18.11
C GLU A 24 7.04 3.96 19.23
N HIS A 25 8.12 3.65 19.96
CA HIS A 25 8.17 2.97 21.28
C HIS A 25 8.35 1.44 21.39
N PHE A 26 9.39 0.81 20.83
CA PHE A 26 9.67 -0.61 21.12
C PHE A 26 9.99 -0.92 22.60
N GLN A 27 9.39 -1.98 23.16
CA GLN A 27 10.09 -2.95 24.03
C GLN A 27 9.69 -4.41 23.70
N LEU A 28 10.68 -5.28 23.58
CA LEU A 28 10.59 -6.76 23.59
C LEU A 28 11.05 -7.22 24.99
N PRO A 29 10.70 -8.40 25.56
CA PRO A 29 9.73 -9.43 25.23
C PRO A 29 8.49 -9.43 26.17
N ASP A 30 7.48 -10.27 25.88
CA ASP A 30 6.18 -10.45 26.59
C ASP A 30 5.08 -9.40 26.37
N ASP A 31 5.26 -8.49 25.42
CA ASP A 31 4.23 -7.48 25.13
C ASP A 31 3.10 -8.03 24.23
N VAL A 32 1.85 -7.88 24.69
CA VAL A 32 0.63 -8.37 24.04
C VAL A 32 -0.20 -7.17 23.60
N GLY A 33 0.04 -6.70 22.37
CA GLY A 33 -0.74 -5.66 21.72
C GLY A 33 -0.26 -5.37 20.28
N PRO A 34 -1.06 -4.69 19.43
CA PRO A 34 -0.57 -4.13 18.16
C PRO A 34 0.59 -3.20 18.50
N VAL A 35 1.72 -3.34 17.81
CA VAL A 35 3.04 -2.78 18.16
C VAL A 35 2.93 -1.46 18.93
N ASN A 36 3.12 -1.52 20.25
CA ASN A 36 3.16 -0.38 21.17
C ASN A 36 1.89 0.51 21.24
N GLY A 37 0.71 -0.04 20.95
CA GLY A 37 -0.55 0.72 21.00
C GLY A 37 -0.83 1.59 19.77
N GLU A 38 0.03 1.54 18.74
CA GLU A 38 -0.20 2.23 17.47
C GLU A 38 -1.03 1.37 16.49
N PHE A 39 -2.06 1.98 15.88
CA PHE A 39 -2.94 1.29 14.93
C PHE A 39 -2.33 1.28 13.53
N HIS A 40 -1.77 0.14 13.15
CA HIS A 40 -1.34 -0.11 11.78
C HIS A 40 -2.50 -0.62 10.93
N SER A 41 -2.67 -0.04 9.76
CA SER A 41 -3.71 -0.43 8.80
C SER A 41 -3.23 -0.17 7.39
N LEU A 42 -3.71 -1.01 6.48
CA LEU A 42 -3.53 -0.80 5.04
C LEU A 42 -4.25 0.48 4.63
N LYS A 43 -3.53 1.48 4.12
CA LYS A 43 -4.13 2.80 3.85
C LYS A 43 -4.88 2.87 2.53
N VAL A 44 -4.52 1.99 1.60
CA VAL A 44 -5.19 1.85 0.31
C VAL A 44 -5.94 0.53 0.30
N GLN A 45 -7.27 0.57 0.31
CA GLN A 45 -8.16 -0.58 0.37
C GLN A 45 -8.66 -0.92 -1.04
N VAL A 46 -8.21 -2.02 -1.63
CA VAL A 46 -8.72 -2.50 -2.92
C VAL A 46 -9.97 -3.33 -2.66
N LEU A 47 -11.13 -2.69 -2.83
CA LEU A 47 -12.43 -3.28 -2.49
C LEU A 47 -12.89 -4.28 -3.55
N SER A 48 -12.52 -4.03 -4.79
CA SER A 48 -12.74 -4.90 -5.94
C SER A 48 -11.64 -4.69 -6.99
N GLY A 49 -11.64 -5.48 -8.07
CA GLY A 49 -10.73 -5.26 -9.19
C GLY A 49 -10.93 -3.91 -9.91
N THR A 50 -12.02 -3.19 -9.63
CA THR A 50 -12.36 -1.92 -10.28
C THR A 50 -12.42 -0.74 -9.32
N VAL A 51 -12.31 -0.96 -8.01
CA VAL A 51 -12.44 0.10 -6.99
C VAL A 51 -11.36 -0.06 -5.93
N ALA A 52 -10.57 0.99 -5.75
CA ALA A 52 -9.69 1.13 -4.60
C ALA A 52 -9.91 2.48 -3.92
N VAL A 53 -9.88 2.49 -2.59
CA VAL A 53 -10.07 3.71 -1.79
C VAL A 53 -8.97 3.85 -0.78
N ALA A 54 -8.33 5.01 -0.77
CA ALA A 54 -7.39 5.41 0.26
C ALA A 54 -8.01 6.45 1.19
N TYR A 55 -7.51 6.52 2.42
CA TYR A 55 -8.03 7.45 3.43
C TYR A 55 -6.96 8.04 4.33
N ALA A 56 -7.24 9.24 4.85
CA ALA A 56 -6.49 9.94 5.87
C ALA A 56 -7.44 10.66 6.83
N GLY A 57 -6.96 11.00 8.03
CA GLY A 57 -7.78 11.62 9.09
C GLY A 57 -8.20 10.62 10.15
N LYS A 58 -9.49 10.63 10.54
CA LYS A 58 -10.01 9.82 11.64
C LYS A 58 -10.12 8.35 11.25
N PHE A 59 -9.25 7.51 11.83
CA PHE A 59 -9.06 6.13 11.39
C PHE A 59 -10.32 5.27 11.48
N GLN A 60 -11.00 5.26 12.64
CA GLN A 60 -12.12 4.33 12.88
C GLN A 60 -13.31 4.64 11.97
N GLU A 61 -13.64 5.92 11.83
CA GLU A 61 -14.74 6.43 11.02
C GLU A 61 -14.48 6.18 9.53
N ALA A 62 -13.28 6.54 9.04
CA ALA A 62 -12.93 6.35 7.63
C ALA A 62 -12.80 4.87 7.26
N TYR A 63 -12.13 4.07 8.09
CA TYR A 63 -11.97 2.64 7.85
C TYR A 63 -13.32 1.91 7.93
N GLY A 64 -14.14 2.22 8.94
CA GLY A 64 -15.48 1.66 9.09
C GLY A 64 -16.36 1.95 7.88
N ALA A 65 -16.40 3.20 7.41
CA ALA A 65 -17.16 3.58 6.22
C ALA A 65 -16.68 2.82 4.96
N ILE A 66 -15.37 2.64 4.78
CA ILE A 66 -14.83 1.85 3.65
C ILE A 66 -15.24 0.36 3.76
N CYS A 67 -15.24 -0.20 4.98
CA CYS A 67 -15.67 -1.59 5.21
C CYS A 67 -17.16 -1.78 4.89
N GLU A 68 -18.01 -0.85 5.33
CA GLU A 68 -19.43 -0.85 5.01
C GLU A 68 -19.67 -0.69 3.50
N MET A 69 -18.91 0.17 2.84
CA MET A 69 -18.98 0.32 1.39
C MET A 69 -18.58 -0.96 0.66
N LYS A 70 -17.53 -1.67 1.12
CA LYS A 70 -17.13 -2.96 0.56
C LYS A 70 -18.26 -3.99 0.66
N ALA A 71 -18.94 -4.05 1.82
CA ALA A 71 -20.09 -4.92 2.02
C ALA A 71 -21.23 -4.54 1.06
N ALA A 72 -21.56 -3.25 0.96
CA ALA A 72 -22.60 -2.75 0.07
C ALA A 72 -22.31 -3.04 -1.42
N LEU A 73 -21.06 -2.84 -1.87
CA LEU A 73 -20.61 -3.16 -3.23
C LEU A 73 -20.66 -4.67 -3.54
N SER A 74 -20.53 -5.51 -2.51
CA SER A 74 -20.63 -6.97 -2.67
C SER A 74 -22.08 -7.41 -2.90
N GLU A 75 -23.04 -6.69 -2.33
CA GLU A 75 -24.49 -6.93 -2.51
C GLU A 75 -25.04 -6.27 -3.78
N ASN A 76 -24.58 -5.05 -4.09
CA ASN A 76 -25.00 -4.28 -5.25
C ASN A 76 -23.81 -3.59 -5.92
N ARG A 77 -23.44 -4.08 -7.11
CA ARG A 77 -22.30 -3.59 -7.89
C ARG A 77 -22.55 -2.26 -8.60
N ASP A 78 -23.79 -1.79 -8.66
CA ASP A 78 -24.16 -0.53 -9.32
C ASP A 78 -24.05 0.68 -8.40
N ILE A 79 -23.67 0.48 -7.13
CA ILE A 79 -23.40 1.57 -6.20
C ILE A 79 -22.20 2.37 -6.70
N ASP A 80 -22.36 3.69 -6.84
CA ASP A 80 -21.25 4.60 -7.07
C ASP A 80 -20.47 4.78 -5.74
N PRO A 81 -19.21 4.28 -5.65
CA PRO A 81 -18.43 4.38 -4.42
C PRO A 81 -18.05 5.83 -4.06
N VAL A 82 -17.99 6.74 -5.04
CA VAL A 82 -17.65 8.14 -4.83
C VAL A 82 -18.83 8.86 -4.18
N GLU A 83 -20.03 8.69 -4.74
CA GLU A 83 -21.26 9.24 -4.14
C GLU A 83 -21.57 8.60 -2.78
N TRP A 84 -21.29 7.30 -2.61
CA TRP A 84 -21.50 6.60 -1.35
C TRP A 84 -20.70 7.22 -0.20
N ILE A 85 -19.40 7.50 -0.43
CA ILE A 85 -18.56 8.16 0.58
C ILE A 85 -18.95 9.62 0.75
N ALA A 86 -19.16 10.36 -0.35
CA ALA A 86 -19.41 11.79 -0.30
C ALA A 86 -20.69 12.16 0.48
N ASN A 87 -21.71 11.30 0.43
CA ASN A 87 -23.00 11.50 1.12
C ASN A 87 -23.04 10.89 2.54
N ARG A 88 -21.95 10.29 3.03
CA ARG A 88 -21.91 9.66 4.35
C ARG A 88 -21.73 10.70 5.45
N GLU A 89 -22.63 10.68 6.44
CA GLU A 89 -22.49 11.50 7.64
C GLU A 89 -21.37 10.99 8.56
N GLY A 90 -20.80 11.87 9.40
CA GLY A 90 -19.80 11.50 10.40
C GLY A 90 -18.35 11.39 9.88
N LEU A 91 -18.12 11.74 8.61
CA LEU A 91 -16.79 11.73 7.98
C LEU A 91 -16.06 13.08 8.02
N ASP A 92 -16.54 14.05 8.80
CA ASP A 92 -15.90 15.37 8.92
C ASP A 92 -14.43 15.26 9.33
N GLY A 93 -13.54 15.91 8.57
CA GLY A 93 -12.09 15.84 8.80
C GLY A 93 -11.44 14.54 8.32
N CYS A 94 -12.15 13.71 7.55
CA CYS A 94 -11.57 12.61 6.79
C CYS A 94 -11.34 13.04 5.34
N GLU A 95 -10.25 12.56 4.76
CA GLU A 95 -9.94 12.74 3.34
C GLU A 95 -9.87 11.38 2.66
N PHE A 96 -10.36 11.30 1.42
CA PHE A 96 -10.32 10.08 0.63
C PHE A 96 -9.78 10.32 -0.77
N LEU A 97 -9.11 9.30 -1.29
CA LEU A 97 -8.87 9.15 -2.72
C LEU A 97 -9.62 7.90 -3.19
N ALA A 98 -10.49 8.04 -4.18
CA ALA A 98 -11.16 6.91 -4.82
C ALA A 98 -10.63 6.74 -6.24
N LEU A 99 -10.03 5.59 -6.52
CA LEU A 99 -9.56 5.19 -7.85
C LEU A 99 -10.56 4.19 -8.44
N LEU A 100 -11.19 4.58 -9.54
CA LEU A 100 -12.09 3.75 -10.31
C LEU A 100 -11.38 3.27 -11.57
N ASN A 101 -11.30 1.96 -11.73
CA ASN A 101 -10.69 1.28 -12.87
C ASN A 101 -11.79 0.67 -13.74
N GLY A 102 -12.46 1.54 -14.51
CA GLY A 102 -13.49 1.18 -15.48
C GLY A 102 -12.93 1.15 -16.91
N GLN A 103 -13.75 1.56 -17.89
CA GLN A 103 -13.27 1.75 -19.27
C GLN A 103 -12.20 2.84 -19.34
N THR A 104 -12.40 3.90 -18.56
CA THR A 104 -11.41 4.93 -18.25
C THR A 104 -11.05 4.82 -16.78
N LYS A 105 -9.82 5.25 -16.45
CA LYS A 105 -9.35 5.27 -15.07
C LYS A 105 -9.62 6.66 -14.55
N GLN A 106 -10.27 6.74 -13.40
CA GLN A 106 -10.69 8.00 -12.82
C GLN A 106 -10.25 8.06 -11.37
N LEU A 107 -9.76 9.21 -10.94
CA LEU A 107 -9.34 9.45 -9.58
C LEU A 107 -10.17 10.60 -9.03
N PHE A 108 -10.79 10.38 -7.87
CA PHE A 108 -11.56 11.39 -7.17
C PHE A 108 -10.92 11.67 -5.82
N ARG A 109 -10.79 12.95 -5.48
CA ARG A 109 -10.50 13.40 -4.12
C ARG A 109 -11.82 13.78 -3.45
N ILE A 110 -12.04 13.25 -2.26
CA ILE A 110 -13.24 13.52 -1.46
C ILE A 110 -12.81 14.12 -0.12
N THR A 111 -13.28 15.32 0.18
CA THR A 111 -12.97 16.02 1.44
C THR A 111 -14.21 16.78 1.90
N ASP A 112 -14.66 16.50 3.11
CA ASP A 112 -15.86 17.11 3.71
C ASP A 112 -17.07 17.08 2.75
N GLY A 113 -17.35 15.90 2.18
CA GLY A 113 -18.44 15.65 1.22
C GLY A 113 -18.25 16.25 -0.18
N LYS A 114 -17.19 17.03 -0.41
CA LYS A 114 -16.91 17.61 -1.73
C LYS A 114 -16.11 16.63 -2.58
N VAL A 115 -16.61 16.36 -3.78
CA VAL A 115 -15.98 15.50 -4.77
C VAL A 115 -15.27 16.34 -5.81
N LEU A 116 -14.01 16.00 -6.09
CA LEU A 116 -13.23 16.58 -7.18
C LEU A 116 -12.58 15.47 -7.99
N GLU A 117 -12.90 15.39 -9.28
CA GLU A 117 -12.16 14.54 -10.21
C GLU A 117 -10.79 15.15 -10.51
N CYS A 118 -9.75 14.34 -10.38
CA CYS A 118 -8.36 14.76 -10.43
C CYS A 118 -7.56 13.82 -11.33
N ARG A 119 -6.63 14.36 -12.12
CA ARG A 119 -5.59 13.53 -12.74
C ARG A 119 -4.53 13.08 -11.74
N ARG A 120 -4.20 13.95 -10.79
CA ARG A 120 -3.25 13.71 -9.69
C ARG A 120 -3.79 14.36 -8.42
N ALA A 121 -3.76 13.64 -7.32
CA ALA A 121 -4.16 14.16 -6.02
C ALA A 121 -3.34 13.52 -4.90
N TYR A 122 -3.35 14.15 -3.72
CA TYR A 122 -2.82 13.56 -2.50
C TYR A 122 -3.82 13.79 -1.36
N ILE A 123 -3.70 12.96 -0.32
CA ILE A 123 -4.36 13.12 0.97
C ILE A 123 -3.34 12.90 2.09
N GLY A 124 -3.61 13.49 3.26
CA GLY A 124 -2.72 13.42 4.41
C GLY A 124 -1.89 14.69 4.66
N LEU A 125 -0.75 14.56 5.33
CA LEU A 125 -0.03 15.73 5.84
C LEU A 125 0.63 16.55 4.72
N GLN A 126 0.31 17.85 4.68
CA GLN A 126 0.88 18.77 3.70
C GLN A 126 2.41 18.86 3.79
N SER A 127 2.98 18.80 5.00
CA SER A 127 4.43 18.80 5.20
C SER A 127 5.11 17.58 4.55
N ASP A 128 4.46 16.42 4.61
CA ASP A 128 4.98 15.19 4.03
C ASP A 128 4.88 15.27 2.51
N TYR A 129 3.80 15.84 1.97
CA TYR A 129 3.66 16.08 0.54
C TYR A 129 4.70 17.07 0.00
N GLN A 130 5.01 18.13 0.75
CA GLN A 130 6.08 19.08 0.41
C GLN A 130 7.43 18.35 0.36
N ARG A 131 7.75 17.58 1.40
CA ARG A 131 9.00 16.80 1.44
C ARG A 131 9.08 15.75 0.34
N TYR A 132 7.99 15.02 0.10
CA TYR A 132 7.84 14.11 -1.04
C TYR A 132 8.16 14.82 -2.36
N THR A 133 7.64 16.03 -2.56
CA THR A 133 7.86 16.81 -3.78
C THR A 133 9.33 17.16 -3.97
N GLU A 134 10.04 17.51 -2.90
CA GLU A 134 11.50 17.77 -2.94
C GLU A 134 12.31 16.52 -3.29
N LEU A 135 11.84 15.34 -2.90
CA LEU A 135 12.52 14.06 -3.12
C LEU A 135 12.27 13.49 -4.52
N ARG A 136 11.32 14.04 -5.29
CA ARG A 136 11.05 13.61 -6.66
C ARG A 136 12.28 13.84 -7.54
N GLN A 137 12.70 12.79 -8.21
CA GLN A 137 13.73 12.84 -9.25
C GLN A 137 13.08 12.56 -10.61
N PRO A 138 13.68 13.02 -11.72
CA PRO A 138 13.27 12.62 -13.06
C PRO A 138 13.29 11.09 -13.24
N TYR A 139 12.50 10.61 -14.19
CA TYR A 139 12.52 9.19 -14.56
C TYR A 139 13.93 8.76 -14.98
N ALA A 140 14.46 7.72 -14.35
CA ALA A 140 15.80 7.20 -14.59
C ALA A 140 15.80 5.73 -15.09
N GLY A 141 14.61 5.16 -15.34
CA GLY A 141 14.49 3.80 -15.86
C GLY A 141 14.79 3.70 -17.36
N PRO A 142 14.83 2.48 -17.91
CA PRO A 142 15.04 2.27 -19.33
C PRO A 142 13.89 2.89 -20.15
N PRO A 143 14.17 3.50 -21.32
CA PRO A 143 13.14 4.15 -22.13
C PRO A 143 12.18 3.16 -22.81
N VAL A 144 12.56 1.88 -22.84
CA VAL A 144 11.80 0.76 -23.39
C VAL A 144 11.75 -0.37 -22.37
N ARG A 145 10.66 -1.12 -22.40
CA ARG A 145 10.51 -2.38 -21.66
C ARG A 145 10.29 -3.53 -22.64
N LEU A 146 10.70 -4.73 -22.22
CA LEU A 146 10.47 -5.95 -22.98
C LEU A 146 9.15 -6.59 -22.53
N ASP A 147 8.28 -6.85 -23.50
CA ASP A 147 7.02 -7.55 -23.30
C ASP A 147 6.89 -8.67 -24.32
N ALA A 148 6.89 -9.92 -23.86
CA ALA A 148 6.95 -11.11 -24.71
C ALA A 148 8.06 -11.05 -25.80
N GLY A 149 9.19 -10.42 -25.48
CA GLY A 149 10.32 -10.25 -26.40
C GLY A 149 10.23 -9.06 -27.35
N VAL A 150 9.19 -8.23 -27.23
CA VAL A 150 9.00 -7.00 -28.02
C VAL A 150 9.37 -5.79 -27.18
N GLU A 151 10.18 -4.88 -27.74
CA GLU A 151 10.46 -3.59 -27.12
C GLU A 151 9.26 -2.66 -27.26
N ILE A 152 8.74 -2.19 -26.12
CA ILE A 152 7.63 -1.25 -26.04
C ILE A 152 8.14 -0.01 -25.30
N ALA A 153 7.91 1.17 -25.88
CA ALA A 153 8.25 2.43 -25.24
C ALA A 153 7.47 2.61 -23.92
N VAL A 154 8.17 3.04 -22.88
CA VAL A 154 7.57 3.34 -21.59
C VAL A 154 6.73 4.62 -21.71
N THR A 155 5.46 4.55 -21.30
CA THR A 155 4.54 5.68 -21.40
C THR A 155 4.83 6.74 -20.34
N GLU A 156 4.33 7.97 -20.52
CA GLU A 156 4.46 9.02 -19.50
C GLU A 156 3.77 8.66 -18.18
N SER A 157 2.71 7.86 -18.27
CA SER A 157 1.97 7.32 -17.13
C SER A 157 2.80 6.29 -16.34
N GLU A 158 3.47 5.37 -17.03
CA GLU A 158 4.43 4.43 -16.42
C GLU A 158 5.63 5.19 -15.78
N LYS A 159 6.13 6.24 -16.42
CA LYS A 159 7.19 7.08 -15.85
C LYS A 159 6.74 7.79 -14.57
N GLU A 160 5.52 8.34 -14.56
CA GLU A 160 4.98 9.00 -13.37
C GLU A 160 4.80 8.02 -12.22
N PHE A 161 4.34 6.79 -12.50
CA PHE A 161 4.26 5.73 -11.51
C PHE A 161 5.61 5.45 -10.83
N ASP A 162 6.68 5.32 -11.61
CA ASP A 162 8.03 5.10 -11.09
C ASP A 162 8.53 6.30 -10.29
N ILE A 163 8.32 7.53 -10.78
CA ILE A 163 8.71 8.76 -10.08
C ILE A 163 8.01 8.86 -8.70
N VAL A 164 6.69 8.63 -8.66
CA VAL A 164 5.91 8.68 -7.43
C VAL A 164 6.34 7.58 -6.46
N SER A 165 6.50 6.35 -6.97
CA SER A 165 6.95 5.19 -6.20
C SER A 165 8.31 5.42 -5.54
N ASN A 166 9.28 5.90 -6.29
CA ASN A 166 10.64 6.14 -5.81
C ASN A 166 10.69 7.29 -4.79
N ALA A 167 9.93 8.35 -5.03
CA ALA A 167 9.86 9.48 -4.11
C ALA A 167 9.18 9.10 -2.78
N MET A 168 8.16 8.22 -2.80
CA MET A 168 7.53 7.73 -1.58
C MET A 168 8.48 6.82 -0.77
N GLU A 169 9.26 5.95 -1.44
CA GLU A 169 10.31 5.18 -0.76
C GLU A 169 11.36 6.08 -0.13
N ALA A 170 11.83 7.09 -0.88
CA ALA A 170 12.79 8.06 -0.36
C ALA A 170 12.23 8.80 0.87
N LEU A 171 10.95 9.19 0.85
CA LEU A 171 10.29 9.83 1.99
C LEU A 171 10.23 8.89 3.21
N SER A 172 9.87 7.62 2.99
CA SER A 172 9.83 6.60 4.04
C SER A 172 11.21 6.44 4.69
N ARG A 173 12.27 6.35 3.87
CA ARG A 173 13.66 6.26 4.34
C ARG A 173 14.14 7.52 5.05
N ASP A 174 13.86 8.71 4.52
CA ASP A 174 14.25 10.00 5.11
C ASP A 174 13.63 10.18 6.51
N THR A 175 12.38 9.73 6.69
CA THR A 175 11.68 9.76 7.98
C THR A 175 12.31 8.83 9.00
N VAL A 176 12.70 7.63 8.57
CA VAL A 176 13.32 6.61 9.44
C VAL A 176 14.74 7.03 9.83
N GLY A 177 15.55 7.45 8.86
CA GLY A 177 16.94 7.88 9.09
C GLY A 177 17.07 9.11 9.97
N LYS A 178 16.02 9.96 10.06
CA LYS A 178 15.98 11.13 10.95
C LYS A 178 15.60 10.80 12.39
N LYS A 179 14.94 9.68 12.65
CA LYS A 179 14.30 9.42 13.96
C LYS A 179 15.08 8.50 14.90
N ALA A 180 15.92 7.56 14.43
CA ALA A 180 16.91 6.86 15.26
C ALA A 180 17.87 5.98 14.43
N VAL A 181 19.11 5.80 14.91
CA VAL A 181 20.01 4.73 14.46
C VAL A 181 19.57 3.43 15.16
N THR A 182 18.58 2.73 14.62
CA THR A 182 18.08 1.48 15.21
C THR A 182 18.28 0.28 14.28
N VAL A 183 18.75 -0.81 14.87
CA VAL A 183 18.92 -2.15 14.30
C VAL A 183 17.54 -2.82 14.27
N GLY A 184 17.07 -3.31 13.11
CA GLY A 184 15.85 -4.11 12.98
C GLY A 184 14.57 -3.32 12.65
N ALA A 185 14.68 -2.11 12.13
CA ALA A 185 13.52 -1.26 11.83
C ALA A 185 12.65 -1.86 10.70
N ILE A 186 11.36 -2.06 10.99
CA ILE A 186 10.26 -2.31 10.04
C ILE A 186 10.03 -1.01 9.22
N SER A 187 10.99 -0.61 8.40
CA SER A 187 10.99 0.67 7.68
C SER A 187 11.01 0.48 6.17
N GLY A 188 10.54 1.47 5.41
CA GLY A 188 10.68 1.49 3.95
C GLY A 188 9.51 0.87 3.17
N CYS A 189 8.55 0.24 3.86
CA CYS A 189 7.41 -0.38 3.20
C CYS A 189 6.48 0.69 2.59
N VAL A 190 6.30 0.63 1.28
CA VAL A 190 5.38 1.45 0.49
C VAL A 190 4.33 0.54 -0.13
N ILE A 191 3.06 0.87 0.05
CA ILE A 191 1.96 0.20 -0.65
C ILE A 191 1.78 0.85 -2.00
N ARG A 192 1.71 0.01 -3.03
CA ARG A 192 1.40 0.40 -4.39
C ARG A 192 0.19 -0.38 -4.85
N VAL A 193 -0.82 0.34 -5.32
CA VAL A 193 -1.95 -0.22 -6.04
C VAL A 193 -1.91 0.34 -7.44
N VAL A 194 -2.00 -0.53 -8.45
CA VAL A 194 -1.97 -0.16 -9.87
C VAL A 194 -2.98 -1.00 -10.64
N ASP A 195 -3.51 -0.48 -11.75
CA ASP A 195 -4.25 -1.31 -12.71
C ASP A 195 -3.29 -2.27 -13.43
N ALA A 196 -3.31 -3.53 -13.01
CA ALA A 196 -2.45 -4.56 -13.57
C ALA A 196 -2.80 -4.82 -15.04
N ARG A 197 -1.78 -4.73 -15.90
CA ARG A 197 -1.96 -4.80 -17.35
C ARG A 197 -2.56 -6.12 -17.84
N ILE A 198 -2.25 -7.24 -17.18
CA ILE A 198 -2.69 -8.60 -17.57
C ILE A 198 -4.13 -8.85 -17.10
N SER A 199 -4.40 -8.68 -15.81
CA SER A 199 -5.73 -8.95 -15.23
C SER A 199 -6.74 -7.85 -15.54
N LYS A 200 -6.26 -6.65 -15.90
CA LYS A 200 -7.05 -5.40 -16.02
C LYS A 200 -7.72 -4.99 -14.72
N GLN A 201 -7.25 -5.50 -13.59
CA GLN A 201 -7.79 -5.20 -12.27
C GLN A 201 -6.79 -4.36 -11.47
N LEU A 202 -7.31 -3.61 -10.50
CA LEU A 202 -6.49 -2.99 -9.47
C LEU A 202 -5.84 -4.09 -8.62
N GLU A 203 -4.54 -3.98 -8.43
CA GLU A 203 -3.72 -4.98 -7.73
C GLU A 203 -2.71 -4.30 -6.82
N TYR A 204 -2.49 -4.89 -5.65
CA TYR A 204 -1.31 -4.58 -4.83
C TYR A 204 -0.07 -5.12 -5.53
N MET A 205 0.96 -4.29 -5.65
CA MET A 205 2.25 -4.75 -6.13
C MET A 205 3.05 -5.41 -5.02
N GLN A 206 3.75 -6.49 -5.37
CA GLN A 206 4.67 -7.17 -4.49
C GLN A 206 6.02 -6.44 -4.47
N ALA A 207 6.76 -6.55 -3.37
CA ALA A 207 8.09 -5.95 -3.26
C ALA A 207 9.02 -6.83 -2.42
N VAL A 208 10.32 -6.76 -2.73
CA VAL A 208 11.38 -7.34 -1.91
C VAL A 208 12.43 -6.27 -1.72
N GLU A 209 12.77 -5.97 -0.48
CA GLU A 209 13.77 -4.96 -0.15
C GLU A 209 14.83 -5.59 0.76
N ALA A 210 16.08 -5.40 0.36
CA ALA A 210 17.23 -5.72 1.18
C ALA A 210 17.44 -4.67 2.27
N SER A 211 18.04 -5.06 3.38
CA SER A 211 18.53 -4.08 4.34
C SER A 211 19.45 -3.07 3.66
N HIS A 212 19.14 -1.79 3.88
CA HIS A 212 20.02 -0.68 3.50
C HIS A 212 21.09 -0.40 4.57
N PHE A 213 21.06 -1.15 5.68
CA PHE A 213 21.99 -0.99 6.78
C PHE A 213 23.10 -2.04 6.67
N PRO A 214 24.38 -1.63 6.45
CA PRO A 214 25.50 -2.56 6.28
C PRO A 214 25.73 -3.53 7.45
N TRP A 215 25.23 -3.19 8.65
CA TRP A 215 25.35 -4.03 9.85
C TRP A 215 24.21 -5.04 10.02
N GLU A 216 23.21 -5.05 9.13
CA GLU A 216 22.12 -6.06 9.10
C GLU A 216 22.00 -6.70 7.71
N PRO A 217 23.02 -7.45 7.25
CA PRO A 217 23.03 -8.02 5.90
C PRO A 217 21.91 -9.04 5.64
N GLU A 218 21.38 -9.68 6.68
CA GLU A 218 20.22 -10.59 6.60
C GLU A 218 18.87 -9.87 6.79
N GLY A 219 18.90 -8.55 7.06
CA GLY A 219 17.72 -7.72 7.24
C GLY A 219 17.02 -7.37 5.94
N GLY A 220 15.76 -6.95 6.04
CA GLY A 220 14.92 -6.64 4.89
C GLY A 220 13.53 -7.26 5.03
N PHE A 221 12.70 -7.03 4.02
CA PHE A 221 11.33 -7.50 4.01
C PHE A 221 10.90 -8.05 2.66
N THR A 222 9.83 -8.83 2.70
CA THR A 222 9.08 -9.27 1.53
C THR A 222 7.63 -8.84 1.73
N LEU A 223 7.13 -8.02 0.82
CA LEU A 223 5.74 -7.61 0.73
C LEU A 223 5.06 -8.51 -0.30
N LEU A 224 4.10 -9.28 0.19
CA LEU A 224 3.24 -10.19 -0.54
C LEU A 224 1.87 -9.56 -0.73
N ALA A 225 1.21 -9.88 -1.84
CA ALA A 225 -0.12 -9.40 -2.15
C ALA A 225 -1.07 -10.59 -2.33
N SER A 226 -2.28 -10.45 -1.80
CA SER A 226 -3.43 -11.25 -2.20
C SER A 226 -4.33 -10.36 -3.05
N ASN A 227 -4.41 -10.64 -4.34
CA ASN A 227 -5.16 -9.83 -5.32
C ASN A 227 -6.46 -10.50 -5.79
N THR A 228 -6.75 -11.71 -5.29
CA THR A 228 -7.92 -12.53 -5.59
C THR A 228 -8.77 -12.71 -4.33
N GLU A 229 -10.08 -12.89 -4.50
CA GLU A 229 -11.08 -13.18 -3.43
C GLU A 229 -10.91 -12.34 -2.16
N THR A 230 -10.11 -12.81 -1.19
CA THR A 230 -9.71 -12.05 -0.01
C THR A 230 -8.47 -11.20 -0.28
N ARG A 231 -8.72 -9.94 -0.66
CA ARG A 231 -7.66 -8.98 -0.96
C ARG A 231 -6.93 -8.50 0.30
N GLY A 232 -5.65 -8.16 0.14
CA GLY A 232 -4.83 -7.53 1.17
C GLY A 232 -3.35 -7.77 0.95
N VAL A 233 -2.55 -7.44 1.96
CA VAL A 233 -1.10 -7.59 1.89
C VAL A 233 -0.54 -8.32 3.11
N GLY A 234 0.59 -8.98 2.92
CA GLY A 234 1.39 -9.56 3.98
C GLY A 234 2.79 -9.02 3.91
N ILE A 235 3.35 -8.54 5.02
CA ILE A 235 4.73 -8.07 5.09
C ILE A 235 5.49 -9.00 6.02
N TYR A 236 6.52 -9.66 5.50
CA TYR A 236 7.36 -10.59 6.25
C TYR A 236 8.78 -10.05 6.38
N PHE A 237 9.24 -9.89 7.62
CA PHE A 237 10.60 -9.47 7.97
C PHE A 237 11.45 -10.69 8.24
N ARG A 238 12.57 -10.78 7.53
CA ARG A 238 13.48 -11.94 7.58
C ARG A 238 14.25 -11.97 8.88
N SER A 239 14.92 -10.86 9.20
CA SER A 239 15.47 -10.63 10.52
C SER A 239 14.35 -10.58 11.54
N GLY A 240 14.43 -11.44 12.55
CA GLY A 240 13.42 -11.55 13.61
C GLY A 240 12.23 -12.46 13.31
N ARG A 241 12.11 -13.00 12.07
CA ARG A 241 11.06 -13.98 11.68
C ARG A 241 9.66 -13.54 12.12
N ARG A 242 9.29 -12.32 11.73
CA ARG A 242 8.04 -11.67 12.13
C ARG A 242 7.32 -11.16 10.90
N GLY A 243 6.00 -11.27 10.89
CA GLY A 243 5.20 -10.72 9.80
C GLY A 243 3.95 -9.98 10.27
N PHE A 244 3.33 -9.28 9.34
CA PHE A 244 2.06 -8.59 9.53
C PHE A 244 1.16 -8.91 8.36
N ILE A 245 -0.04 -9.39 8.65
CA ILE A 245 -1.09 -9.68 7.66
C ILE A 245 -2.13 -8.57 7.79
N MET A 246 -2.45 -7.92 6.69
CA MET A 246 -3.39 -6.80 6.62
C MET A 246 -4.45 -7.11 5.56
N PRO A 247 -5.50 -7.86 5.92
CA PRO A 247 -6.62 -8.12 5.02
C PRO A 247 -7.44 -6.84 4.82
N VAL A 248 -7.98 -6.64 3.61
CA VAL A 248 -8.87 -5.53 3.30
C VAL A 248 -10.15 -5.65 4.11
N CYS A 249 -10.48 -4.63 4.89
CA CYS A 249 -11.70 -4.53 5.70
C CYS A 249 -11.88 -5.68 6.72
N SER A 250 -10.79 -6.15 7.33
CA SER A 250 -10.84 -7.07 8.47
C SER A 250 -11.24 -6.35 9.76
N GLU A 251 -11.90 -7.06 10.69
CA GLU A 251 -12.17 -6.58 12.07
C GLU A 251 -10.89 -6.16 12.78
N VAL A 252 -9.81 -6.92 12.56
CA VAL A 252 -8.46 -6.56 13.00
C VAL A 252 -7.66 -6.13 11.76
N PRO A 253 -7.34 -4.82 11.62
CA PRO A 253 -6.79 -4.26 10.39
C PRO A 253 -5.32 -4.65 10.12
N CYS A 254 -4.61 -5.11 11.16
CA CYS A 254 -3.24 -5.59 11.07
C CYS A 254 -3.00 -6.67 12.12
N ILE A 255 -2.57 -7.84 11.67
CA ILE A 255 -2.47 -9.05 12.48
C ILE A 255 -1.02 -9.49 12.52
N PRO A 256 -0.37 -9.54 13.70
CA PRO A 256 0.99 -10.01 13.81
C PRO A 256 1.05 -11.53 13.59
N SER A 257 2.04 -11.97 12.82
CA SER A 257 2.42 -13.38 12.66
C SER A 257 3.78 -13.64 13.28
N ARG A 258 3.91 -14.83 13.87
CA ARG A 258 5.16 -15.39 14.41
C ARG A 258 5.66 -16.58 13.59
N ALA A 259 5.25 -16.67 12.33
CA ALA A 259 5.70 -17.73 11.42
C ALA A 259 7.24 -17.76 11.34
N GLY A 260 7.82 -18.95 11.44
CA GLY A 260 9.27 -19.13 11.51
C GLY A 260 10.00 -18.90 10.18
N ASP A 261 9.27 -18.93 9.07
CA ASP A 261 9.77 -18.68 7.72
C ASP A 261 8.65 -18.13 6.81
N LEU A 262 9.04 -17.76 5.58
CA LEU A 262 8.14 -17.15 4.59
C LEU A 262 7.04 -18.12 4.12
N ASP A 263 7.34 -19.41 3.98
CA ASP A 263 6.36 -20.39 3.49
C ASP A 263 5.29 -20.67 4.57
N ALA A 264 5.70 -20.75 5.83
CA ALA A 264 4.80 -20.80 6.98
C ALA A 264 3.95 -19.53 7.11
N PHE A 265 4.52 -18.34 6.83
CA PHE A 265 3.79 -17.08 6.82
C PHE A 265 2.71 -17.05 5.72
N ILE A 266 3.05 -17.50 4.51
CA ILE A 266 2.10 -17.64 3.39
C ILE A 266 0.99 -18.64 3.74
N ALA A 267 1.35 -19.79 4.32
CA ALA A 267 0.38 -20.79 4.77
C ALA A 267 -0.56 -20.21 5.83
N GLU A 268 -0.04 -19.46 6.80
CA GLU A 268 -0.86 -18.78 7.82
C GLU A 268 -1.87 -17.80 7.20
N GLY A 269 -1.44 -16.99 6.22
CA GLY A 269 -2.31 -16.09 5.46
C GLY A 269 -3.50 -16.80 4.81
N ARG A 270 -3.22 -17.94 4.16
CA ARG A 270 -4.24 -18.77 3.51
C ARG A 270 -5.14 -19.47 4.52
N ASP A 271 -4.58 -20.16 5.50
CA ASP A 271 -5.34 -21.05 6.38
C ASP A 271 -6.22 -20.28 7.37
N LYS A 272 -5.78 -19.11 7.82
CA LYS A 272 -6.53 -18.29 8.80
C LYS A 272 -7.42 -17.24 8.15
N PHE A 273 -7.01 -16.69 7.00
CA PHE A 273 -7.67 -15.53 6.40
C PHE A 273 -8.15 -15.77 4.97
N GLY A 274 -7.90 -16.95 4.39
CA GLY A 274 -8.24 -17.22 2.99
C GLY A 274 -7.51 -16.32 2.00
N MET A 275 -6.33 -15.79 2.37
CA MET A 275 -5.54 -14.90 1.52
C MET A 275 -4.52 -15.69 0.71
N GLU A 276 -4.56 -15.54 -0.62
CA GLU A 276 -3.57 -16.10 -1.53
C GLU A 276 -2.38 -15.16 -1.66
N LEU A 277 -1.54 -15.11 -0.61
CA LEU A 277 -0.36 -14.26 -0.58
C LEU A 277 0.70 -14.72 -1.59
N VAL A 278 0.92 -13.91 -2.63
CA VAL A 278 1.93 -14.12 -3.68
C VAL A 278 2.97 -12.99 -3.64
N GLY A 279 4.22 -13.31 -3.94
CA GLY A 279 5.28 -12.31 -4.13
C GLY A 279 6.68 -12.88 -4.26
N GLY A 280 7.65 -11.98 -4.41
CA GLY A 280 9.03 -12.34 -4.69
C GLY A 280 9.70 -13.06 -3.51
N LYS A 281 10.33 -14.19 -3.79
CA LYS A 281 11.33 -14.78 -2.88
C LYS A 281 12.68 -14.15 -3.24
N TRP A 282 13.49 -13.70 -2.26
CA TRP A 282 14.91 -13.48 -2.53
C TRP A 282 15.47 -14.74 -3.18
N GLN A 283 16.16 -14.57 -4.30
CA GLN A 283 17.08 -15.58 -4.77
C GLN A 283 18.16 -15.71 -3.69
N THR A 284 18.23 -16.90 -3.07
CA THR A 284 19.27 -17.26 -2.10
C THR A 284 20.43 -18.00 -2.78
N GLU A 285 20.45 -18.06 -4.12
CA GLU A 285 21.60 -18.68 -4.78
C GLU A 285 22.85 -17.86 -4.48
N PRO A 286 23.90 -18.49 -3.92
CA PRO A 286 25.20 -17.87 -3.94
C PRO A 286 25.55 -17.70 -5.41
N VAL A 287 25.87 -16.47 -5.80
CA VAL A 287 26.61 -16.24 -7.04
C VAL A 287 27.90 -17.04 -6.90
N ALA A 288 27.97 -18.14 -7.65
CA ALA A 288 29.13 -19.04 -7.71
C ALA A 288 30.31 -18.35 -8.40
#